data_AF-A0A960ZIW8-F1
#
_entry.id   AF-A0A960ZIW8-F1
#
_cell.length_a   1.000
_cell.length_b   1.000
_cell.length_c   1.000
_cell.angle_alpha   90.00
_cell.angle_beta   90.00
_cell.angle_gamma   90.00
#
_symmetry.space_group_name_H-M   'P 1'
#
loop_
_entity.id
_entity.type
_entity.pdbx_description
1 polymer ?
#
loop_
_entity_poly.entity_id
_entity_poly.type
_entity_poly.pdbx_seq_one_letter_code
_entity_poly.pdbx_strand_id
1 'polypeptide(L)'
;MSRRICVELYKELIALRPEWHSDKDEEGVLKVVMTGSASDPVDWQQHIRPKRGREELAKRFKKPEDSLKLVIVRDMWLTGFDAPCMTTMYVDKPMGGHNLMQAIARVNRVFHGKPGGLVVDYLGLAAELRRALAQYTQSDREGTGIPIDQALEVLLEKYEIV
;
A
#
# COMPACT_ATOMS: atom_id res chain seq x y z
N MET A 1 -1.87 -10.43 6.92
CA MET A 1 -0.52 -10.00 7.37
C MET A 1 -0.41 -9.72 8.87
N SER A 2 0.64 -10.24 9.53
CA SER A 2 1.03 -9.94 10.92
C SER A 2 2.24 -9.00 10.97
N ARG A 3 2.54 -8.40 12.14
CA ARG A 3 3.73 -7.54 12.29
C ARG A 3 5.03 -8.26 11.95
N ARG A 4 5.14 -9.54 12.32
CA ARG A 4 6.25 -10.42 11.93
C ARG A 4 6.41 -10.47 10.42
N ILE A 5 5.33 -10.72 9.69
CA ILE A 5 5.37 -10.81 8.22
C ILE A 5 5.82 -9.48 7.61
N CYS A 6 5.41 -8.34 8.16
CA CYS A 6 5.88 -7.04 7.67
C CYS A 6 7.40 -6.88 7.79
N VAL A 7 7.98 -7.30 8.92
CA VAL A 7 9.43 -7.23 9.15
C VAL A 7 10.19 -8.23 8.29
N GLU A 8 9.70 -9.46 8.17
CA GLU A 8 10.35 -10.47 7.32
C GLU A 8 10.27 -10.09 5.84
N LEU A 9 9.12 -9.59 5.36
CA LEU A 9 9.00 -9.07 3.99
C LEU A 9 9.98 -7.92 3.73
N TYR A 10 10.15 -7.03 4.71
CA TYR A 10 11.15 -5.98 4.61
C TYR A 10 12.56 -6.54 4.49
N LYS A 11 12.93 -7.53 5.32
CA LYS A 11 14.25 -8.18 5.25
C LYS A 11 14.50 -8.83 3.88
N GLU A 12 13.53 -9.56 3.35
CA GLU A 12 13.63 -10.20 2.03
C GLU A 12 13.79 -9.15 0.91
N LEU A 13 13.01 -8.07 0.95
CA LEU A 13 13.14 -6.99 -0.04
C LEU A 13 14.49 -6.28 0.03
N ILE A 14 15.01 -6.03 1.24
CA ILE A 14 16.33 -5.42 1.42
C ILE A 14 17.45 -6.40 1.02
N ALA A 15 17.28 -7.71 1.22
CA ALA A 15 18.24 -8.70 0.73
C ALA A 15 18.32 -8.68 -0.82
N LEU A 16 17.20 -8.47 -1.50
CA LEU A 16 17.13 -8.36 -2.97
C LEU A 16 17.54 -6.97 -3.50
N ARG A 17 17.36 -5.92 -2.71
CA ARG A 17 17.65 -4.51 -3.04
C ARG A 17 18.28 -3.78 -1.84
N PRO A 18 19.57 -4.04 -1.55
CA PRO A 18 20.23 -3.46 -0.37
C PRO A 18 20.21 -1.93 -0.36
N GLU A 19 20.22 -1.29 -1.53
CA GLU A 19 20.21 0.16 -1.72
C GLU A 19 18.86 0.82 -1.35
N TRP A 20 17.80 0.05 -1.15
CA TRP A 20 16.50 0.58 -0.71
C TRP A 20 16.47 0.88 0.79
N HIS A 21 17.42 0.32 1.55
CA HIS A 21 17.53 0.47 2.98
C HIS A 21 18.19 1.80 3.39
N SER A 22 17.75 2.36 4.51
CA SER A 22 18.52 3.30 5.31
C SER A 22 18.05 3.18 6.77
N ASP A 23 18.96 3.34 7.72
CA ASP A 23 18.62 3.43 9.15
C ASP A 23 17.93 4.75 9.50
N LYS A 24 18.12 5.81 8.70
CA LYS A 24 17.54 7.13 8.94
C LYS A 24 16.12 7.22 8.39
N ASP A 25 15.23 7.82 9.16
CA ASP A 25 13.82 7.99 8.78
C ASP A 25 13.59 9.03 7.71
N GLU A 26 14.59 9.86 7.41
CA GLU A 26 14.59 10.88 6.35
C GLU A 26 15.09 10.33 5.01
N GLU A 27 15.61 9.11 5.00
CA GLU A 27 16.24 8.47 3.84
C GLU A 27 15.60 7.10 3.57
N GLY A 28 16.06 6.42 2.51
CA GLY A 28 15.62 5.09 2.11
C GLY A 28 14.35 5.08 1.28
N VAL A 29 14.24 4.04 0.45
CA VAL A 29 13.14 3.82 -0.51
C VAL A 29 11.99 3.03 0.12
N LEU A 30 12.32 2.16 1.06
CA LEU A 30 11.40 1.24 1.71
C LEU A 30 11.40 1.45 3.23
N LYS A 31 10.20 1.52 3.84
CA LYS A 31 10.03 1.55 5.30
C LYS A 31 8.87 0.66 5.75
N VAL A 32 8.94 0.18 6.99
CA VAL A 32 7.83 -0.48 7.69
C VAL A 32 7.19 0.52 8.66
N VAL A 33 5.86 0.64 8.63
CA VAL A 33 5.09 1.45 9.56
C VAL A 33 4.09 0.56 10.30
N MET A 34 4.36 0.33 11.59
CA MET A 34 3.53 -0.52 12.45
C MET A 34 3.50 -0.04 13.91
N THR A 35 2.59 -0.60 14.69
CA THR A 35 2.53 -0.40 16.14
C THR A 35 3.56 -1.27 16.84
N GLY A 36 4.16 -0.73 17.91
CA GLY A 36 5.05 -1.48 18.80
C GLY A 36 4.36 -1.97 20.07
N SER A 37 4.98 -2.94 20.72
CA SER A 37 4.67 -3.52 22.03
C SER A 37 5.99 -3.70 22.80
N ALA A 38 5.93 -3.66 24.13
CA ALA A 38 7.09 -3.91 24.99
C ALA A 38 7.64 -5.34 24.85
N SER A 39 6.83 -6.28 24.37
CA SER A 39 7.20 -7.67 24.13
C SER A 39 7.80 -7.93 22.75
N ASP A 40 7.97 -6.90 21.91
CA ASP A 40 8.49 -7.08 20.57
C ASP A 40 10.00 -7.38 20.56
N PRO A 41 10.47 -8.22 19.63
CA PRO A 41 11.89 -8.44 19.41
C PRO A 41 12.69 -7.14 19.20
N VAL A 42 13.96 -7.15 19.61
CA VAL A 42 14.84 -5.97 19.53
C VAL A 42 15.05 -5.52 18.08
N ASP A 43 15.14 -6.46 17.13
CA ASP A 43 15.32 -6.18 15.71
C ASP A 43 14.12 -5.48 15.06
N TRP A 44 12.97 -5.42 15.74
CA TRP A 44 11.78 -4.69 15.27
C TRP A 44 11.80 -3.21 15.65
N GLN A 45 12.62 -2.81 16.63
CA GLN A 45 12.59 -1.46 17.19
C GLN A 45 12.88 -0.38 16.15
N GLN A 46 13.71 -0.66 15.14
CA GLN A 46 13.97 0.23 13.99
C GLN A 46 12.70 0.60 13.17
N HIS A 47 11.62 -0.18 13.30
CA HIS A 47 10.36 0.05 12.62
C HIS A 47 9.30 0.70 13.53
N ILE A 48 9.55 0.73 14.83
CA ILE A 48 8.65 1.25 15.85
C ILE A 48 9.02 2.70 16.13
N ARG A 49 8.07 3.61 15.88
CA ARG A 49 8.31 5.06 15.96
C ARG A 49 7.30 5.75 16.88
N PRO A 50 7.73 6.82 17.59
CA PRO A 50 6.79 7.71 18.27
C PRO A 50 5.84 8.36 17.24
N LYS A 51 4.75 8.96 17.73
CA LYS A 51 3.75 9.62 16.87
C LYS A 51 4.40 10.60 15.87
N ARG A 52 5.33 11.44 16.35
CA ARG A 52 6.07 12.40 15.51
C ARG A 52 6.82 11.72 14.36
N GLY A 53 7.55 10.64 14.60
CA GLY A 53 8.29 9.93 13.55
C GLY A 53 7.37 9.33 12.48
N ARG A 54 6.20 8.83 12.90
CA ARG A 54 5.17 8.32 11.96
C ARG A 54 4.56 9.44 11.11
N GLU A 55 4.38 10.63 11.68
CA GLU A 55 3.89 11.81 10.95
C GLU A 55 4.91 12.32 9.93
N GLU A 56 6.21 12.28 10.25
CA GLU A 56 7.25 12.66 9.29
C GLU A 56 7.34 11.66 8.13
N LEU A 57 7.28 10.35 8.38
CA LEU A 57 7.17 9.36 7.29
C LEU A 57 5.92 9.57 6.43
N ALA A 58 4.79 9.90 7.05
CA ALA A 58 3.56 10.22 6.34
C ALA A 58 3.73 11.46 5.44
N LYS A 59 4.47 12.48 5.90
CA LYS A 59 4.78 13.67 5.09
C LYS A 59 5.71 13.34 3.92
N ARG A 60 6.74 12.53 4.15
CA ARG A 60 7.65 12.04 3.10
C ARG A 60 6.89 11.30 2.00
N PHE A 61 6.07 10.33 2.38
CA PHE A 61 5.34 9.49 1.41
C PHE A 61 4.33 10.27 0.54
N LYS A 62 3.86 11.43 1.03
CA LYS A 62 2.95 12.31 0.26
C LYS A 62 3.68 13.16 -0.79
N LYS A 63 5.00 13.22 -0.78
CA LYS A 63 5.82 13.99 -1.72
C LYS A 63 6.27 13.09 -2.87
N PRO A 64 5.78 13.32 -4.11
CA PRO A 64 6.16 12.51 -5.27
C PRO A 64 7.66 12.45 -5.53
N GLU A 65 8.39 13.50 -5.17
CA GLU A 65 9.84 13.65 -5.35
C GLU A 65 10.69 13.01 -4.24
N ASP A 66 10.09 12.61 -3.11
CA ASP A 66 10.83 11.98 -2.01
C ASP A 66 11.32 10.57 -2.40
N SER A 67 12.46 10.15 -1.85
CA SER A 67 13.02 8.81 -2.11
C SER A 67 12.14 7.68 -1.57
N LEU A 68 11.30 7.93 -0.56
CA LEU A 68 10.39 6.94 0.01
C LEU A 68 9.26 6.58 -0.97
N LYS A 69 9.37 5.42 -1.63
CA LYS A 69 8.41 4.95 -2.64
C LYS A 69 7.54 3.79 -2.17
N LEU A 70 7.98 3.00 -1.19
CA LEU A 70 7.27 1.82 -0.72
C LEU A 70 7.16 1.80 0.80
N VAL A 71 5.95 1.55 1.29
CA VAL A 71 5.69 1.42 2.74
C VAL A 71 4.90 0.15 3.01
N ILE A 72 5.44 -0.69 3.90
CA ILE A 72 4.77 -1.89 4.38
C ILE A 72 4.02 -1.54 5.67
N VAL A 73 2.73 -1.87 5.72
CA VAL A 73 1.86 -1.59 6.88
C VAL A 73 1.09 -2.81 7.33
N ARG A 74 0.81 -2.91 8.63
CA ARG A 74 -0.12 -3.93 9.19
C ARG A 74 -1.54 -3.38 9.35
N ASP A 75 -1.71 -2.33 10.16
CA ASP A 75 -2.98 -1.60 10.34
C ASP A 75 -2.85 -0.11 10.14
N MET A 76 -1.65 0.43 10.30
CA MET A 76 -1.43 1.85 10.12
C MET A 76 -1.71 2.23 8.68
N TRP A 77 -2.25 3.43 8.50
CA TRP A 77 -2.54 4.03 7.19
C TRP A 77 -3.62 3.32 6.36
N LEU A 78 -4.22 2.23 6.86
CA LEU A 78 -5.44 1.66 6.30
C LEU A 78 -6.66 2.54 6.56
N THR A 79 -6.64 3.32 7.65
CA THR A 79 -7.64 4.36 7.97
C THR A 79 -6.96 5.71 8.21
N GLY A 80 -7.67 6.82 7.98
CA GLY A 80 -7.19 8.21 8.17
C GLY A 80 -6.06 8.72 7.26
N PHE A 81 -5.21 7.86 6.70
CA PHE A 81 -4.13 8.29 5.80
C PHE A 81 -4.62 8.59 4.38
N ASP A 82 -4.13 9.68 3.79
CA ASP A 82 -4.49 10.14 2.45
C ASP A 82 -3.25 10.67 1.74
N ALA A 83 -2.90 10.04 0.62
CA ALA A 83 -1.78 10.38 -0.24
C ALA A 83 -2.24 10.31 -1.70
N PRO A 84 -2.69 11.42 -2.32
CA PRO A 84 -3.23 11.41 -3.68
C PRO A 84 -2.27 10.82 -4.73
N CYS A 85 -0.96 11.02 -4.54
CA CYS A 85 0.10 10.47 -5.38
C CYS A 85 0.26 8.95 -5.30
N MET A 86 -0.33 8.27 -4.32
CA MET A 86 -0.26 6.81 -4.18
C MET A 86 -1.02 6.14 -5.31
N THR A 87 -0.32 5.37 -6.15
CA THR A 87 -0.91 4.73 -7.34
C THR A 87 -1.26 3.27 -7.14
N THR A 88 -0.54 2.57 -6.27
CA THR A 88 -0.61 1.11 -6.17
C THR A 88 -0.76 0.66 -4.72
N MET A 89 -1.62 -0.31 -4.46
CA MET A 89 -1.76 -0.98 -3.17
C MET A 89 -1.65 -2.50 -3.36
N TYR A 90 -0.70 -3.10 -2.63
CA TYR A 90 -0.54 -4.54 -2.53
C TYR A 90 -1.26 -5.05 -1.30
N VAL A 91 -2.12 -6.06 -1.45
CA VAL A 91 -3.03 -6.50 -0.39
C VAL A 91 -2.82 -7.99 -0.09
N ASP A 92 -2.34 -8.26 1.12
CA ASP A 92 -2.28 -9.58 1.75
C ASP A 92 -2.94 -9.52 3.14
N LYS A 93 -4.20 -9.05 3.16
CA LYS A 93 -5.02 -9.02 4.37
C LYS A 93 -6.48 -9.25 4.01
N PRO A 94 -7.18 -10.18 4.69
CA PRO A 94 -8.62 -10.31 4.51
C PRO A 94 -9.31 -8.98 4.83
N MET A 95 -10.06 -8.45 3.87
CA MET A 95 -10.83 -7.22 3.98
C MET A 95 -12.17 -7.41 3.29
N GLY A 96 -13.22 -6.84 3.87
CA GLY A 96 -14.57 -6.92 3.31
C GLY A 96 -15.39 -5.70 3.66
N GLY A 97 -16.53 -5.57 2.98
CA GLY A 97 -17.49 -4.48 3.18
C GLY A 97 -16.83 -3.10 3.11
N HIS A 98 -17.14 -2.25 4.10
CA HIS A 98 -16.72 -0.85 4.10
C HIS A 98 -15.18 -0.68 4.19
N ASN A 99 -14.48 -1.55 4.91
CA ASN A 99 -13.02 -1.47 5.05
C ASN A 99 -12.31 -1.67 3.70
N LEU A 100 -12.81 -2.59 2.87
CA LEU A 100 -12.28 -2.82 1.52
C LEU A 100 -12.54 -1.60 0.62
N MET A 101 -13.76 -1.05 0.66
CA MET A 101 -14.10 0.15 -0.12
C MET A 101 -13.28 1.36 0.28
N GLN A 102 -13.08 1.58 1.59
CA GLN A 102 -12.23 2.65 2.09
C GLN A 102 -10.77 2.48 1.64
N ALA A 103 -10.24 1.25 1.63
CA ALA A 103 -8.88 0.98 1.18
C ALA A 103 -8.73 1.28 -0.32
N ILE A 104 -9.64 0.79 -1.16
CA ILE A 104 -9.60 0.98 -2.62
C ILE A 104 -9.78 2.46 -2.99
N ALA A 105 -10.72 3.15 -2.36
CA ALA A 105 -10.97 4.58 -2.62
C ALA A 105 -9.74 5.47 -2.35
N ARG A 106 -8.85 5.07 -1.43
CA ARG A 106 -7.60 5.80 -1.17
C ARG A 106 -6.62 5.73 -2.33
N VAL A 107 -6.54 4.56 -2.98
CA VAL A 107 -5.67 4.37 -4.15
C VAL A 107 -6.25 5.09 -5.36
N ASN A 108 -7.57 5.31 -5.41
CA ASN A 108 -8.22 5.98 -6.54
C ASN A 108 -8.42 7.50 -6.36
N ARG A 109 -7.62 8.15 -5.51
CA ARG A 109 -7.58 9.62 -5.43
C ARG A 109 -7.03 10.23 -6.72
N VAL A 110 -7.68 11.27 -7.22
CA VAL A 110 -7.26 12.02 -8.42
C VAL A 110 -5.91 12.69 -8.16
N PHE A 111 -4.99 12.51 -9.10
CA PHE A 111 -3.66 13.11 -9.07
C PHE A 111 -3.15 13.31 -10.50
N HIS A 112 -2.35 14.35 -10.74
CA HIS A 112 -1.86 14.67 -12.08
C HIS A 112 -1.06 13.50 -12.68
N GLY A 113 -1.39 13.10 -13.92
CA GLY A 113 -0.72 12.01 -14.63
C GLY A 113 -1.06 10.60 -14.14
N LYS A 114 -2.05 10.46 -13.22
CA LYS A 114 -2.48 9.17 -12.70
C LYS A 114 -3.80 8.74 -13.37
N PRO A 115 -3.79 7.69 -14.21
CA PRO A 115 -4.99 7.22 -14.91
C PRO A 115 -5.99 6.52 -13.98
N GLY A 116 -5.52 5.98 -12.86
CA GLY A 116 -6.35 5.30 -11.87
C GLY A 116 -5.51 4.70 -10.73
N GLY A 117 -6.18 4.06 -9.78
CA GLY A 117 -5.54 3.26 -8.74
C GLY A 117 -5.40 1.79 -9.14
N LEU A 118 -4.21 1.20 -8.93
CA LEU A 118 -3.96 -0.23 -9.09
C LEU A 118 -4.03 -0.94 -7.73
N VAL A 119 -4.82 -2.01 -7.65
CA VAL A 119 -4.87 -2.88 -6.48
C VAL A 119 -4.42 -4.27 -6.88
N VAL A 120 -3.34 -4.73 -6.27
CA VAL A 120 -2.79 -6.08 -6.46
C VAL A 120 -3.16 -6.91 -5.24
N ASP A 121 -3.96 -7.93 -5.45
CA ASP A 121 -4.53 -8.75 -4.37
C ASP A 121 -4.02 -10.20 -4.45
N TYR A 122 -3.53 -10.70 -3.30
CA TYR A 122 -2.98 -12.04 -3.16
C TYR A 122 -3.97 -13.05 -2.53
N LEU A 123 -5.15 -12.61 -2.07
CA LEU A 123 -6.10 -13.43 -1.30
C LEU A 123 -7.42 -13.70 -2.03
N GLY A 124 -7.73 -13.00 -3.13
CA GLY A 124 -8.97 -13.20 -3.88
C GLY A 124 -10.16 -12.36 -3.39
N LEU A 125 -9.92 -11.09 -3.06
CA LEU A 125 -10.87 -10.06 -2.66
C LEU A 125 -11.87 -9.66 -3.77
N ALA A 126 -11.74 -10.16 -5.00
CA ALA A 126 -12.66 -9.83 -6.09
C ALA A 126 -14.14 -10.11 -5.74
N ALA A 127 -14.41 -11.22 -5.04
CA ALA A 127 -15.78 -11.55 -4.59
C ALA A 127 -16.27 -10.57 -3.51
N GLU A 128 -15.41 -10.21 -2.56
CA GLU A 128 -15.73 -9.22 -1.52
C GLU A 128 -15.93 -7.82 -2.11
N LEU A 129 -15.15 -7.46 -3.12
CA LEU A 129 -15.30 -6.20 -3.84
C LEU A 129 -16.66 -6.14 -4.54
N ARG A 130 -17.04 -7.19 -5.28
CA ARG A 130 -18.37 -7.27 -5.92
C ARG A 130 -19.49 -7.17 -4.89
N ARG A 131 -19.39 -7.86 -3.75
CA ARG A 131 -20.35 -7.76 -2.65
C ARG A 131 -20.43 -6.35 -2.07
N ALA A 132 -19.28 -5.69 -1.88
CA ALA A 132 -19.23 -4.34 -1.34
C ALA A 132 -19.80 -3.31 -2.32
N LEU A 133 -19.51 -3.44 -3.63
CA LEU A 133 -20.08 -2.60 -4.69
C LEU A 133 -21.60 -2.82 -4.87
N ALA A 134 -22.10 -4.02 -4.55
CA ALA A 134 -23.54 -4.30 -4.58
C ALA A 134 -24.35 -3.50 -3.53
N GLN A 135 -23.69 -2.78 -2.63
CA GLN A 135 -24.34 -1.86 -1.69
C GLN A 135 -24.45 -0.42 -2.25
N TYR A 136 -23.82 -0.15 -3.39
CA TYR A 136 -23.80 1.16 -4.06
C TYR A 136 -24.78 1.23 -5.23
N THR A 137 -25.05 2.44 -5.72
CA THR A 137 -26.08 2.70 -6.74
C THR A 137 -25.72 2.05 -8.08
N GLN A 138 -26.72 1.83 -8.94
CA GLN A 138 -26.51 1.14 -10.22
C GLN A 138 -25.52 1.89 -11.14
N SER A 139 -25.53 3.22 -11.11
CA SER A 139 -24.56 4.09 -11.79
C SER A 139 -23.13 3.92 -11.28
N ASP A 140 -22.93 3.59 -9.99
CA ASP A 140 -21.60 3.36 -9.43
C ASP A 140 -20.99 2.03 -9.91
N ARG A 141 -21.81 1.09 -10.40
CA ARG A 141 -21.35 -0.25 -10.82
C ARG A 141 -20.88 -0.30 -12.27
N GLU A 142 -21.48 0.50 -13.14
CA GLU A 142 -21.22 0.49 -14.59
C GLU A 142 -19.80 1.00 -14.95
N GLY A 143 -19.15 1.76 -14.06
CA GLY A 143 -17.77 2.23 -14.25
C GLY A 143 -16.68 1.41 -13.55
N THR A 144 -16.99 0.22 -13.01
CA THR A 144 -16.06 -0.51 -12.14
C THR A 144 -15.34 -1.66 -12.83
N GLY A 145 -14.01 -1.54 -12.91
CA GLY A 145 -13.11 -2.61 -13.33
C GLY A 145 -12.81 -2.58 -14.84
N ILE A 146 -11.56 -2.91 -15.16
CA ILE A 146 -11.12 -3.16 -16.54
C ILE A 146 -11.08 -4.69 -16.71
N PRO A 147 -11.48 -5.25 -17.86
CA PRO A 147 -11.31 -6.67 -18.15
C PRO A 147 -9.86 -7.12 -17.93
N ILE A 148 -9.65 -8.31 -17.36
CA ILE A 148 -8.31 -8.81 -16.97
C ILE A 148 -7.38 -8.91 -18.18
N ASP A 149 -7.92 -9.32 -19.31
CA ASP A 149 -7.28 -9.38 -20.63
C ASP A 149 -6.70 -8.02 -21.04
N GLN A 150 -7.45 -6.94 -20.91
CA GLN A 150 -6.96 -5.58 -21.18
C GLN A 150 -5.92 -5.13 -20.15
N ALA A 151 -6.10 -5.49 -18.88
CA ALA A 151 -5.12 -5.16 -17.83
C ALA A 151 -3.79 -5.92 -18.03
N LEU A 152 -3.84 -7.16 -18.51
CA LEU A 152 -2.68 -8.00 -18.80
C LEU A 152 -1.88 -7.44 -19.97
N GLU A 153 -2.55 -6.96 -21.02
CA GLU A 153 -1.90 -6.34 -22.18
C GLU A 153 -1.07 -5.11 -21.78
N VAL A 154 -1.65 -4.21 -20.96
CA VAL A 154 -0.95 -3.04 -20.43
C VAL A 154 0.21 -3.44 -19.51
N LEU A 155 0.03 -4.48 -18.69
CA LEU A 155 1.09 -4.97 -17.80
C LEU A 155 2.28 -5.51 -18.60
N LEU A 156 2.02 -6.36 -19.60
CA LEU A 156 3.08 -6.92 -20.45
C LEU A 156 3.79 -5.83 -21.26
N GLU A 157 3.06 -4.84 -21.77
CA GLU A 157 3.65 -3.71 -22.50
C GLU A 157 4.61 -2.89 -21.63
N LYS A 158 4.29 -2.70 -20.35
CA LYS A 158 5.02 -1.79 -19.45
C LYS A 158 6.00 -2.49 -18.50
N TYR A 159 5.95 -3.80 -18.36
CA TYR A 159 6.76 -4.54 -17.39
C TYR A 159 8.26 -4.57 -17.76
N GLU A 160 8.60 -4.54 -19.06
CA GLU A 160 9.99 -4.57 -19.53
C GLU A 160 10.60 -3.18 -19.75
N ILE A 161 9.80 -2.11 -19.66
CA ILE A 161 10.29 -0.75 -19.81
C ILE A 161 10.82 -0.27 -18.45
N VAL A 162 12.08 -0.60 -18.17
CA VAL A 162 12.87 -0.06 -17.04
C VAL A 162 14.04 0.74 -17.59
#